data_AF-A0A2T8F8W2-F1
#
_entry.id   AF-A0A2T8F8W2-F1
#
_cell.length_a   1.000
_cell.length_b   1.000
_cell.length_c   1.000
_cell.angle_alpha   90.00
_cell.angle_beta   90.00
_cell.angle_gamma   90.00
#
_symmetry.space_group_name_H-M   'P 1'
#
loop_
_entity.id
_entity.type
_entity.pdbx_description
1 polymer ?
#
loop_
_entity_poly.entity_id
_entity_poly.type
_entity_poly.pdbx_seq_one_letter_code
_entity_poly.pdbx_strand_id
1 'polypeptide(L)'
;MKLRIPASAALTAAFVGSVLTASPVHAGSRVDARNDRASVAAGATKTVNVLANDRAPRTARVKVLWSAGVSAQVKRTRKVRIAVPAGTTAGVYKIRYNVTAGRHSDRAVLRVTVPSATPTPEPEPHSQSGTLTALIASLPVAAEQRTGYDRDLFKHWNGGAIYGDGCDTRSEVLKAEAVIPVAADTACPIYSARSGGGSWYSYYDGLTSADPSSFDIDHMVPLAEAWDSGAYGWDAATREAFANDQGDARSLVAVSASANRGKGDQDPAEWLPRLERCRYIGEWVAVKHRWDLTADQTEKDALAYTAGGCENVTIVIIER
;
A
#
# COMPACT_ATOMS: atom_id res chain seq x y z
N MET A 1 40.63 30.03 -43.93
CA MET A 1 40.01 30.66 -42.75
C MET A 1 40.85 30.29 -41.53
N LYS A 2 41.89 31.08 -41.23
CA LYS A 2 42.80 30.89 -40.08
C LYS A 2 42.63 32.11 -39.17
N LEU A 3 42.17 31.89 -37.95
CA LEU A 3 41.84 32.93 -36.98
C LEU A 3 43.10 33.43 -36.27
N ARG A 4 43.19 34.75 -36.12
CA ARG A 4 44.27 35.51 -35.50
C ARG A 4 44.22 35.43 -33.98
N ILE A 5 45.39 35.37 -33.35
CA ILE A 5 45.66 35.80 -31.97
C ILE A 5 45.97 37.30 -32.00
N PRO A 6 45.61 38.07 -30.95
CA PRO A 6 46.50 39.15 -30.53
C PRO A 6 46.86 39.12 -29.05
N ALA A 7 48.08 39.58 -28.81
CA ALA A 7 48.79 39.73 -27.56
C ALA A 7 48.40 41.00 -26.79
N SER A 8 48.82 41.09 -25.52
CA SER A 8 49.32 42.26 -24.76
C SER A 8 49.09 42.02 -23.26
N ALA A 9 49.90 42.43 -22.29
CA ALA A 9 51.20 43.07 -22.24
C ALA A 9 51.73 42.86 -20.80
N ALA A 10 53.06 42.85 -20.64
CA ALA A 10 53.73 42.84 -19.35
C ALA A 10 53.71 44.24 -18.71
N LEU A 11 53.68 44.33 -17.38
CA LEU A 11 54.31 45.44 -16.67
C LEU A 11 54.87 44.99 -15.30
N THR A 12 56.01 45.58 -15.01
CA THR A 12 57.08 45.17 -14.11
C THR A 12 56.86 45.64 -12.67
N ALA A 13 57.50 44.94 -11.74
CA ALA A 13 57.51 45.14 -10.29
C ALA A 13 58.13 46.47 -9.81
N ALA A 14 57.73 46.90 -8.61
CA ALA A 14 58.59 47.63 -7.68
C ALA A 14 58.28 47.21 -6.23
N PHE A 15 59.34 46.81 -5.53
CA PHE A 15 59.39 46.31 -4.16
C PHE A 15 59.60 47.50 -3.22
N VAL A 16 58.83 47.61 -2.14
CA VAL A 16 59.22 48.40 -0.95
C VAL A 16 58.96 47.54 0.27
N GLY A 17 60.05 47.14 0.92
CA GLY A 17 60.03 46.42 2.19
C GLY A 17 59.56 47.32 3.33
N SER A 18 58.86 46.72 4.29
CA SER A 18 58.87 47.20 5.67
C SER A 18 58.73 46.02 6.62
N VAL A 19 59.73 45.94 7.50
CA VAL A 19 59.90 44.98 8.57
C VAL A 19 58.86 45.23 9.66
N LEU A 20 58.45 44.12 10.27
CA LEU A 20 57.54 43.95 11.40
C LEU A 20 57.53 45.08 12.44
N THR A 21 56.32 45.51 12.80
CA THR A 21 55.95 45.64 14.21
C THR A 21 54.70 44.80 14.44
N ALA A 22 54.87 43.70 15.19
CA ALA A 22 53.75 42.92 15.70
C ALA A 22 52.98 43.79 16.70
N SER A 23 51.86 44.35 16.25
CA SER A 23 50.88 44.93 17.17
C SER A 23 50.31 43.81 18.04
N PRO A 24 50.19 43.99 19.37
CA PRO A 24 49.65 42.98 20.24
C PRO A 24 48.18 42.77 19.86
N VAL A 25 47.86 41.55 19.40
CA VAL A 25 46.48 41.11 19.17
C VAL A 25 45.73 41.29 20.48
N HIS A 26 44.99 42.39 20.58
CA HIS A 26 44.17 42.67 21.75
C HIS A 26 43.13 41.56 21.87
N ALA A 27 43.17 40.91 23.02
CA ALA A 27 42.20 39.93 23.47
C ALA A 27 40.78 40.52 23.41
N GLY A 28 40.00 39.95 22.50
CA GLY A 28 38.57 40.20 22.33
C GLY A 28 38.02 39.23 21.30
N SER A 29 38.13 37.93 21.59
CA SER A 29 37.69 36.86 20.70
C SER A 29 36.19 37.02 20.44
N ARG A 30 35.83 37.61 19.30
CA ARG A 30 34.43 37.61 18.83
C ARG A 30 33.96 36.16 18.72
N VAL A 31 32.71 35.93 19.11
CA VAL A 31 32.02 34.66 18.88
C VAL A 31 31.21 34.85 17.59
N ASP A 32 31.50 34.05 16.58
CA ASP A 32 30.72 33.94 15.33
C ASP A 32 29.99 32.60 15.37
N ALA A 33 28.74 32.61 15.87
CA ALA A 33 27.93 31.41 16.04
C ALA A 33 27.09 31.19 14.79
N ARG A 34 27.30 30.08 14.08
CA ARG A 34 26.60 29.79 12.83
C ARG A 34 25.41 28.88 13.06
N ASN A 35 24.45 28.93 12.16
CA ASN A 35 23.31 28.03 12.19
C ASN A 35 23.72 26.61 11.82
N ASP A 36 23.40 25.64 12.67
CA ASP A 36 23.70 24.23 12.48
C ASP A 36 22.51 23.44 11.96
N ARG A 37 22.79 22.19 11.53
CA ARG A 37 21.77 21.22 11.14
C ARG A 37 22.03 19.86 11.76
N ALA A 38 20.96 19.14 12.07
CA ALA A 38 20.97 17.74 12.48
C ALA A 38 19.78 17.02 11.87
N SER A 39 19.94 15.72 11.61
CA SER A 39 18.81 14.80 11.33
C SER A 39 18.74 13.77 12.44
N VAL A 40 17.54 13.58 13.01
CA VAL A 40 17.23 12.69 14.14
C VAL A 40 15.84 12.09 13.94
N ALA A 41 15.74 10.76 13.92
CA ALA A 41 14.45 10.07 13.80
C ALA A 41 13.56 10.29 15.04
N ALA A 42 12.24 10.17 14.88
CA ALA A 42 11.32 10.13 16.02
C ALA A 42 11.67 8.96 16.96
N GLY A 43 11.58 9.18 18.27
CA GLY A 43 12.02 8.22 19.29
C GLY A 43 13.54 8.13 19.48
N ALA A 44 14.36 8.81 18.68
CA ALA A 44 15.81 8.74 18.75
C ALA A 44 16.45 9.93 19.50
N THR A 45 17.71 9.73 19.88
CA THR A 45 18.57 10.78 20.44
C THR A 45 19.83 10.93 19.60
N LYS A 46 20.27 12.17 19.35
CA LYS A 46 21.57 12.46 18.72
C LYS A 46 22.33 13.54 19.46
N THR A 47 23.65 13.40 19.58
CA THR A 47 24.51 14.45 20.14
C THR A 47 25.30 15.12 19.03
N VAL A 48 25.21 16.44 18.92
CA VAL A 48 25.90 17.23 17.90
C VAL A 48 26.82 18.26 18.54
N ASN A 49 27.99 18.50 17.94
CA ASN A 49 28.87 19.59 18.34
C ASN A 49 28.43 20.86 17.58
N VAL A 50 27.77 21.79 18.27
CA VAL A 50 27.17 22.98 17.66
C VAL A 50 28.17 24.11 17.41
N LEU A 51 29.42 23.96 17.85
CA LEU A 51 30.49 24.92 17.53
C LEU A 51 31.53 24.31 16.58
N ALA A 52 31.19 23.22 15.88
CA ALA A 52 32.13 22.54 15.00
C ALA A 52 32.55 23.42 13.81
N ASN A 53 31.65 24.29 13.35
CA ASN A 53 31.85 25.17 12.20
C ASN A 53 32.04 26.64 12.59
N ASP A 54 32.16 26.91 13.89
CA ASP A 54 32.20 28.26 14.45
C ASP A 54 33.61 28.69 14.81
N ARG A 55 33.90 29.98 14.63
CA ARG A 55 35.13 30.59 15.15
C ARG A 55 34.93 30.95 16.62
N ALA A 56 35.07 29.95 17.51
CA ALA A 56 34.87 30.12 18.95
C ALA A 56 36.06 29.57 19.79
N PRO A 57 36.56 30.32 20.79
CA PRO A 57 37.67 29.88 21.65
C PRO A 57 37.28 28.70 22.54
N ARG A 58 38.24 27.87 22.97
CA ARG A 58 37.98 26.64 23.78
C ARG A 58 37.13 26.88 25.03
N THR A 59 37.19 28.08 25.58
CA THR A 59 36.42 28.55 26.74
C THR A 59 34.95 28.88 26.44
N ALA A 60 34.51 28.85 25.17
CA ALA A 60 33.16 29.18 24.77
C ALA A 60 32.12 28.22 25.37
N ARG A 61 31.01 28.78 25.87
CA ARG A 61 29.92 28.05 26.51
C ARG A 61 28.63 28.19 25.71
N VAL A 62 27.91 27.09 25.55
CA VAL A 62 26.62 27.01 24.88
C VAL A 62 25.50 26.99 25.93
N LYS A 63 24.43 27.74 25.70
CA LYS A 63 23.20 27.71 26.49
C LYS A 63 21.99 27.60 25.56
N VAL A 64 21.20 26.54 25.68
CA VAL A 64 19.91 26.44 24.98
C VAL A 64 18.96 27.49 25.56
N LEU A 65 18.34 28.27 24.67
CA LEU A 65 17.36 29.30 25.02
C LEU A 65 15.93 28.81 24.83
N TRP A 66 15.70 28.00 23.79
CA TRP A 66 14.36 27.52 23.43
C TRP A 66 14.42 26.26 22.56
N SER A 67 13.45 25.37 22.78
CA SER A 67 13.12 24.24 21.91
C SER A 67 11.63 23.92 22.06
N ALA A 68 10.94 23.63 20.95
CA ALA A 68 9.57 23.11 20.96
C ALA A 68 9.46 21.87 20.08
N GLY A 69 8.65 20.89 20.49
CA GLY A 69 8.47 19.61 19.80
C GLY A 69 9.64 18.63 19.91
N VAL A 70 10.84 19.12 20.26
CA VAL A 70 12.04 18.34 20.55
C VAL A 70 12.71 18.86 21.82
N SER A 71 13.48 18.02 22.50
CA SER A 71 14.26 18.42 23.69
C SER A 71 15.73 18.59 23.35
N ALA A 72 16.38 19.57 23.99
CA ALA A 72 17.79 19.87 23.78
C ALA A 72 18.50 20.13 25.10
N GLN A 73 19.54 19.34 25.38
CA GLN A 73 20.35 19.46 26.59
C GLN A 73 21.82 19.69 26.23
N VAL A 74 22.40 20.78 26.72
CA VAL A 74 23.85 21.00 26.63
C VAL A 74 24.57 19.98 27.52
N LYS A 75 25.50 19.23 26.96
CA LYS A 75 26.42 18.36 27.72
C LYS A 75 27.71 19.13 28.03
N ARG A 76 28.41 18.77 29.12
CA ARG A 76 29.72 19.38 29.48
C ARG A 76 30.57 19.49 28.21
N THR A 77 30.95 20.73 27.82
CA THR A 77 31.55 21.16 26.53
C THR A 77 30.57 21.87 25.56
N ARG A 78 30.73 21.63 24.25
CA ARG A 78 30.11 22.32 23.11
C ARG A 78 29.07 21.45 22.39
N LYS A 79 28.68 20.35 23.04
CA LYS A 79 27.80 19.32 22.49
C LYS A 79 26.38 19.50 23.00
N VAL A 80 25.41 19.45 22.10
CA VAL A 80 23.98 19.46 22.41
C VAL A 80 23.42 18.07 22.13
N ARG A 81 22.86 17.42 23.16
CA ARG A 81 22.06 16.19 23.02
C ARG A 81 20.63 16.59 22.67
N ILE A 82 20.18 16.15 21.52
CA ILE A 82 18.82 16.31 20.99
C ILE A 82 18.09 15.00 21.26
N ALA A 83 16.91 15.04 21.87
CA ALA A 83 16.02 13.88 21.92
C ALA A 83 14.66 14.24 21.31
N VAL A 84 14.23 13.42 20.36
CA VAL A 84 12.97 13.56 19.63
C VAL A 84 12.00 12.52 20.20
N PRO A 85 10.88 12.91 20.82
CA PRO A 85 9.88 11.97 21.31
C PRO A 85 9.40 10.98 20.24
N ALA A 86 8.95 9.80 20.68
CA ALA A 86 8.17 8.92 19.81
C ALA A 86 6.85 9.63 19.43
N GLY A 87 6.47 9.57 18.15
CA GLY A 87 5.27 10.26 17.65
C GLY A 87 5.47 11.72 17.21
N THR A 88 6.69 12.27 17.27
CA THR A 88 6.98 13.59 16.68
C THR A 88 6.77 13.56 15.16
N THR A 89 5.91 14.44 14.66
CA THR A 89 5.62 14.56 13.21
C THR A 89 6.87 14.91 12.41
N ALA A 90 6.98 14.36 11.20
CA ALA A 90 8.03 14.70 10.26
C ALA A 90 8.08 16.22 10.00
N GLY A 91 9.28 16.78 9.92
CA GLY A 91 9.45 18.21 9.71
C GLY A 91 10.75 18.78 10.25
N VAL A 92 10.86 20.12 10.23
CA VAL A 92 12.04 20.85 10.72
C VAL A 92 11.73 21.58 12.01
N TYR A 93 12.37 21.15 13.09
CA TYR A 93 12.30 21.76 14.41
C TYR A 93 13.49 22.68 14.63
N LYS A 94 13.31 23.74 15.43
CA LYS A 94 14.36 24.74 15.68
C LYS A 94 14.75 24.73 17.16
N ILE A 95 16.04 24.66 17.43
CA ILE A 95 16.60 24.87 18.77
C ILE A 95 17.40 26.16 18.71
N ARG A 96 17.00 27.16 19.51
CA ARG A 96 17.74 28.41 19.63
C ARG A 96 18.73 28.30 20.79
N TYR A 97 19.98 28.69 20.56
CA TYR A 97 21.01 28.68 21.60
C TYR A 97 21.88 29.94 21.55
N ASN A 98 22.50 30.25 22.68
CA ASN A 98 23.46 31.32 22.84
C ASN A 98 24.86 30.75 23.03
N VAL A 99 25.86 31.37 22.44
CA VAL A 99 27.27 31.05 22.60
C VAL A 99 27.96 32.22 23.28
N THR A 100 28.73 31.96 24.33
CA THR A 100 29.37 33.02 25.14
C THR A 100 30.85 32.73 25.33
N ALA A 101 31.72 33.73 25.15
CA ALA A 101 33.14 33.66 25.44
C ALA A 101 33.64 34.99 26.04
N GLY A 102 33.97 34.99 27.33
CA GLY A 102 34.28 36.23 28.05
C GLY A 102 33.09 37.19 28.00
N ARG A 103 33.31 38.41 27.51
CA ARG A 103 32.28 39.45 27.32
C ARG A 103 31.50 39.35 26.01
N HIS A 104 31.86 38.44 25.12
CA HIS A 104 31.26 38.30 23.79
C HIS A 104 30.17 37.23 23.80
N SER A 105 29.03 37.51 23.14
CA SER A 105 27.94 36.56 22.98
C SER A 105 27.34 36.62 21.58
N ASP A 106 26.93 35.48 21.05
CA ASP A 106 26.23 35.40 19.76
C ASP A 106 25.15 34.31 19.77
N ARG A 107 24.12 34.46 18.94
CA ARG A 107 22.95 33.59 18.89
C ARG A 107 22.92 32.79 17.59
N ALA A 108 22.60 31.51 17.72
CA ALA A 108 22.46 30.62 16.59
C ALA A 108 21.25 29.69 16.71
N VAL A 109 20.90 29.07 15.59
CA VAL A 109 19.79 28.12 15.47
C VAL A 109 20.31 26.80 14.95
N LEU A 110 20.05 25.74 15.69
CA LEU A 110 20.18 24.36 15.23
C LEU A 110 18.83 23.91 14.64
N ARG A 111 18.82 23.62 13.33
CA ARG A 111 17.67 23.03 12.64
C ARG A 111 17.74 21.51 12.73
N VAL A 112 16.73 20.89 13.33
CA VAL A 112 16.61 19.43 13.47
C VAL A 112 15.56 18.93 12.50
N THR A 113 15.98 18.17 11.49
CA THR A 113 15.08 17.47 10.58
C THR A 113 14.68 16.14 11.23
N VAL A 114 13.38 15.95 11.43
CA VAL A 114 12.77 14.66 11.72
C VAL A 114 12.31 14.08 10.39
N PRO A 115 12.98 13.05 9.84
CA PRO A 115 12.56 12.42 8.60
C PRO A 115 11.18 11.77 8.81
N SER A 116 10.37 11.74 7.75
CA SER A 116 9.20 10.86 7.75
C SER A 116 9.70 9.43 7.91
N ALA A 117 9.04 8.66 8.78
CA ALA A 117 9.21 7.22 8.73
C ALA A 117 8.82 6.79 7.30
N THR A 118 9.75 6.16 6.57
CA THR A 118 9.36 5.37 5.42
C THR A 118 8.37 4.34 5.95
N PRO A 119 7.17 4.20 5.39
CA PRO A 119 6.32 3.08 5.77
C PRO A 119 7.15 1.82 5.57
N THR A 120 7.23 0.97 6.59
CA THR A 120 7.64 -0.42 6.40
C THR A 120 6.78 -0.94 5.25
N PRO A 121 7.34 -1.49 4.16
CA PRO A 121 6.51 -2.12 3.15
C PRO A 121 5.67 -3.17 3.88
N GLU A 122 4.36 -3.00 3.83
CA GLU A 122 3.41 -4.07 4.12
C GLU A 122 3.87 -5.27 3.28
N PRO A 123 3.93 -6.50 3.83
CA PRO A 123 4.28 -7.66 3.03
C PRO A 123 3.33 -7.68 1.83
N GLU A 124 3.88 -7.60 0.61
CA GLU A 124 3.05 -7.75 -0.57
C GLU A 124 2.36 -9.11 -0.46
N PRO A 125 1.04 -9.20 -0.74
CA PRO A 125 0.36 -10.47 -0.70
C PRO A 125 1.12 -11.46 -1.57
N HIS A 126 1.37 -12.65 -1.04
CA HIS A 126 1.97 -13.72 -1.80
C HIS A 126 1.14 -13.90 -3.07
N SER A 127 1.78 -13.82 -4.23
CA SER A 127 1.10 -13.91 -5.51
C SER A 127 1.75 -14.97 -6.38
N GLN A 128 0.92 -15.91 -6.82
CA GLN A 128 1.27 -16.90 -7.83
C GLN A 128 0.87 -16.35 -9.20
N SER A 129 1.62 -16.68 -10.25
CA SER A 129 1.20 -16.38 -11.61
C SER A 129 1.51 -17.53 -12.56
N GLY A 130 0.69 -17.69 -13.58
CA GLY A 130 0.87 -18.69 -14.61
C GLY A 130 -0.05 -18.45 -15.79
N THR A 131 0.25 -19.08 -16.92
CA THR A 131 -0.67 -19.06 -18.06
C THR A 131 -1.91 -19.89 -17.73
N LEU A 132 -3.07 -19.55 -18.29
CA LEU A 132 -4.33 -20.28 -18.09
C LEU A 132 -4.16 -21.81 -18.20
N THR A 133 -3.55 -22.27 -19.29
CA THR A 133 -3.28 -23.70 -19.53
C THR A 133 -2.35 -24.34 -18.49
N ALA A 134 -1.35 -23.61 -18.01
CA ALA A 134 -0.42 -24.10 -17.00
C ALA A 134 -1.12 -24.22 -15.63
N LEU A 135 -1.95 -23.23 -15.28
CA LEU A 135 -2.71 -23.25 -14.03
C LEU A 135 -3.79 -24.33 -14.03
N ILE A 136 -4.46 -24.57 -15.16
CA ILE A 136 -5.38 -25.72 -15.31
C ILE A 136 -4.59 -27.02 -15.10
N ALA A 137 -3.44 -27.19 -15.76
CA ALA A 137 -2.62 -28.38 -15.63
C ALA A 137 -2.15 -28.64 -14.19
N SER A 138 -1.88 -27.57 -13.42
CA SER A 138 -1.44 -27.67 -12.03
C SER A 138 -2.56 -27.80 -10.99
N LEU A 139 -3.85 -27.75 -11.37
CA LEU A 139 -4.94 -28.01 -10.42
C LEU A 139 -4.82 -29.43 -9.86
N PRO A 140 -4.84 -29.61 -8.53
CA PRO A 140 -4.85 -30.94 -7.93
C PRO A 140 -6.11 -31.69 -8.34
N VAL A 141 -5.97 -32.96 -8.72
CA VAL A 141 -7.11 -33.81 -9.09
C VAL A 141 -7.55 -34.63 -7.88
N ALA A 142 -8.81 -34.56 -7.50
CA ALA A 142 -9.42 -35.41 -6.49
C ALA A 142 -10.89 -35.70 -6.83
N ALA A 143 -11.43 -36.79 -6.30
CA ALA A 143 -12.85 -37.07 -6.45
C ALA A 143 -13.68 -36.14 -5.57
N GLU A 144 -14.84 -35.72 -6.08
CA GLU A 144 -15.81 -34.92 -5.34
C GLU A 144 -16.29 -35.62 -4.05
N GLN A 145 -16.55 -34.81 -3.02
CA GLN A 145 -17.17 -35.25 -1.77
C GLN A 145 -18.39 -34.39 -1.46
N ARG A 146 -19.60 -34.97 -1.58
CA ARG A 146 -20.85 -34.27 -1.24
C ARG A 146 -21.39 -34.53 0.17
N THR A 147 -20.97 -35.64 0.79
CA THR A 147 -21.54 -36.11 2.05
C THR A 147 -21.33 -35.10 3.19
N GLY A 148 -22.44 -34.67 3.80
CA GLY A 148 -22.42 -33.73 4.92
C GLY A 148 -22.43 -32.26 4.51
N TYR A 149 -22.50 -31.97 3.21
CA TYR A 149 -22.74 -30.60 2.74
C TYR A 149 -24.05 -30.07 3.31
N ASP A 150 -23.97 -28.87 3.87
CA ASP A 150 -25.09 -28.04 4.23
C ASP A 150 -24.69 -26.59 3.91
N ARG A 151 -25.52 -25.90 3.12
CA ARG A 151 -25.26 -24.53 2.69
C ARG A 151 -25.12 -23.58 3.89
N ASP A 152 -25.82 -23.85 4.99
CA ASP A 152 -25.79 -22.99 6.19
C ASP A 152 -24.45 -23.04 6.93
N LEU A 153 -23.56 -24.00 6.59
CA LEU A 153 -22.19 -24.06 7.10
C LEU A 153 -21.27 -22.97 6.51
N PHE A 154 -21.69 -22.36 5.40
CA PHE A 154 -21.03 -21.21 4.77
C PHE A 154 -21.79 -19.95 5.14
N LYS A 155 -21.42 -19.30 6.26
CA LYS A 155 -22.11 -18.09 6.70
C LYS A 155 -21.91 -16.96 5.68
N HIS A 156 -23.00 -16.49 5.07
CA HIS A 156 -23.07 -15.31 4.20
C HIS A 156 -24.48 -14.71 4.32
N TRP A 157 -24.68 -13.41 4.11
CA TRP A 157 -23.71 -12.36 3.83
C TRP A 157 -23.29 -11.69 5.15
N ASN A 158 -21.98 -11.64 5.42
CA ASN A 158 -21.47 -10.98 6.62
C ASN A 158 -21.46 -9.44 6.44
N GLY A 159 -20.93 -8.71 7.43
CA GLY A 159 -20.91 -7.24 7.45
C GLY A 159 -19.96 -6.56 6.46
N GLY A 160 -19.52 -7.26 5.41
CA GLY A 160 -18.72 -6.69 4.35
C GLY A 160 -17.23 -6.49 4.68
N ALA A 161 -16.49 -6.00 3.69
CA ALA A 161 -15.10 -5.58 3.79
C ALA A 161 -14.97 -4.17 4.40
N ILE A 162 -16.01 -3.33 4.28
CA ILE A 162 -16.04 -1.96 4.82
C ILE A 162 -16.81 -1.92 6.14
N TYR A 163 -16.10 -2.18 7.23
CA TYR A 163 -16.71 -2.23 8.56
C TYR A 163 -17.48 -0.96 8.95
N GLY A 164 -18.76 -1.15 9.28
CA GLY A 164 -19.62 -0.10 9.86
C GLY A 164 -20.30 0.83 8.86
N ASP A 165 -20.23 0.54 7.56
CA ASP A 165 -20.96 1.28 6.52
C ASP A 165 -22.42 0.82 6.33
N GLY A 166 -22.79 -0.28 7.01
CA GLY A 166 -24.13 -0.87 6.99
C GLY A 166 -24.39 -1.76 5.77
N CYS A 167 -23.40 -2.01 4.90
CA CYS A 167 -23.49 -2.94 3.79
C CYS A 167 -23.09 -4.35 4.23
N ASP A 168 -23.83 -5.33 3.73
CA ASP A 168 -23.36 -6.71 3.72
C ASP A 168 -22.48 -6.95 2.48
N THR A 169 -21.73 -8.06 2.46
CA THR A 169 -20.88 -8.44 1.32
C THR A 169 -21.65 -8.45 0.00
N ARG A 170 -22.92 -8.89 -0.02
CA ARG A 170 -23.77 -8.85 -1.22
C ARG A 170 -23.91 -7.43 -1.76
N SER A 171 -24.22 -6.49 -0.86
CA SER A 171 -24.42 -5.10 -1.23
C SER A 171 -23.11 -4.47 -1.69
N GLU A 172 -21.98 -4.77 -1.06
CA GLU A 172 -20.69 -4.24 -1.49
C GLU A 172 -20.31 -4.71 -2.89
N VAL A 173 -20.46 -6.00 -3.20
CA VAL A 173 -20.17 -6.54 -4.53
C VAL A 173 -21.11 -5.92 -5.58
N LEU A 174 -22.42 -5.82 -5.30
CA LEU A 174 -23.35 -5.15 -6.20
C LEU A 174 -22.98 -3.67 -6.45
N LYS A 175 -22.51 -2.95 -5.43
CA LYS A 175 -22.02 -1.57 -5.60
C LYS A 175 -20.76 -1.54 -6.48
N ALA A 176 -19.82 -2.44 -6.22
CA ALA A 176 -18.53 -2.51 -6.92
C ALA A 176 -18.69 -2.84 -8.41
N GLU A 177 -19.63 -3.72 -8.75
CA GLU A 177 -19.83 -4.18 -10.13
C GLU A 177 -20.89 -3.40 -10.92
N ALA A 178 -21.44 -2.33 -10.36
CA ALA A 178 -22.38 -1.48 -11.09
C ALA A 178 -21.65 -0.73 -12.23
N VAL A 179 -22.07 -0.98 -13.48
CA VAL A 179 -21.54 -0.28 -14.66
C VAL A 179 -21.98 1.19 -14.73
N ILE A 180 -23.14 1.48 -14.14
CA ILE A 180 -23.54 2.85 -13.78
C ILE A 180 -23.54 2.90 -12.25
N PRO A 181 -22.74 3.78 -11.61
CA PRO A 181 -22.64 3.81 -10.16
C PRO A 181 -23.96 4.09 -9.46
N VAL A 182 -24.14 3.47 -8.29
CA VAL A 182 -25.23 3.77 -7.34
C VAL A 182 -24.87 5.06 -6.58
N ALA A 183 -25.86 5.90 -6.25
CA ALA A 183 -25.65 7.14 -5.50
C ALA A 183 -25.03 6.89 -4.11
N ALA A 184 -24.03 7.72 -3.76
CA ALA A 184 -23.18 7.55 -2.59
C ALA A 184 -23.86 7.84 -1.23
N ASP A 185 -25.05 8.46 -1.23
CA ASP A 185 -25.79 8.86 -0.03
C ASP A 185 -26.78 7.80 0.48
N THR A 186 -26.81 6.62 -0.15
CA THR A 186 -27.68 5.52 0.26
C THR A 186 -27.04 4.73 1.41
N ALA A 187 -27.45 5.02 2.65
CA ALA A 187 -27.18 4.17 3.81
C ALA A 187 -27.66 2.75 3.48
N CYS A 188 -26.74 1.78 3.35
CA CYS A 188 -27.03 0.46 2.77
C CYS A 188 -28.26 -0.19 3.42
N PRO A 189 -29.17 -0.81 2.64
CA PRO A 189 -28.88 -1.78 1.59
C PRO A 189 -29.47 -1.45 0.19
N ILE A 190 -28.81 -1.97 -0.86
CA ILE A 190 -29.06 -1.71 -2.31
C ILE A 190 -30.47 -2.11 -2.78
N TYR A 191 -31.28 -2.77 -1.94
CA TYR A 191 -32.70 -2.99 -2.22
C TYR A 191 -33.47 -1.68 -2.51
N SER A 192 -32.94 -0.53 -2.09
CA SER A 192 -33.47 0.80 -2.42
C SER A 192 -32.95 1.39 -3.74
N ALA A 193 -32.12 0.69 -4.54
CA ALA A 193 -31.58 1.23 -5.80
C ALA A 193 -32.65 1.53 -6.87
N ARG A 194 -33.93 1.16 -6.64
CA ARG A 194 -35.07 1.79 -7.35
C ARG A 194 -35.07 3.32 -7.23
N SER A 195 -34.48 3.87 -6.17
CA SER A 195 -34.41 5.30 -5.85
C SER A 195 -32.99 5.89 -5.95
N GLY A 196 -31.94 5.07 -5.85
CA GLY A 196 -30.53 5.50 -5.82
C GLY A 196 -29.77 5.42 -7.17
N GLY A 197 -30.41 4.94 -8.24
CA GLY A 197 -29.74 4.69 -9.52
C GLY A 197 -28.86 3.42 -9.50
N GLY A 198 -28.30 3.08 -10.64
CA GLY A 198 -27.48 1.88 -10.83
C GLY A 198 -27.82 1.14 -12.12
N SER A 199 -26.84 0.47 -12.70
CA SER A 199 -27.06 -0.52 -13.76
C SER A 199 -25.99 -1.59 -13.66
N TRP A 200 -26.38 -2.83 -13.91
CA TRP A 200 -25.49 -4.00 -13.87
C TRP A 200 -25.47 -4.69 -15.23
N TYR A 201 -24.36 -5.34 -15.53
CA TYR A 201 -24.15 -6.10 -16.75
C TYR A 201 -23.70 -7.52 -16.41
N SER A 202 -24.46 -8.50 -16.87
CA SER A 202 -24.16 -9.91 -16.69
C SER A 202 -23.33 -10.40 -17.87
N TYR A 203 -22.04 -10.64 -17.64
CA TYR A 203 -21.17 -11.16 -18.71
C TYR A 203 -21.47 -12.63 -19.05
N TYR A 204 -22.28 -13.33 -18.25
CA TYR A 204 -22.71 -14.71 -18.54
C TYR A 204 -23.64 -14.80 -19.75
N ASP A 205 -24.52 -13.82 -19.92
CA ASP A 205 -25.61 -13.87 -20.89
C ASP A 205 -25.87 -12.55 -21.64
N GLY A 206 -25.18 -11.47 -21.26
CA GLY A 206 -25.27 -10.15 -21.88
C GLY A 206 -26.42 -9.29 -21.37
N LEU A 207 -27.15 -9.72 -20.33
CA LEU A 207 -28.24 -8.94 -19.77
C LEU A 207 -27.72 -7.65 -19.12
N THR A 208 -28.35 -6.51 -19.43
CA THR A 208 -28.13 -5.24 -18.72
C THR A 208 -29.44 -4.80 -18.08
N SER A 209 -29.41 -4.42 -16.80
CA SER A 209 -30.61 -3.97 -16.09
C SER A 209 -30.26 -2.95 -15.01
N ALA A 210 -31.18 -2.00 -14.79
CA ALA A 210 -31.17 -1.10 -13.64
C ALA A 210 -31.97 -1.65 -12.45
N ASP A 211 -32.60 -2.82 -12.60
CA ASP A 211 -33.28 -3.50 -11.49
C ASP A 211 -32.27 -4.40 -10.74
N PRO A 212 -31.84 -4.04 -9.53
CA PRO A 212 -30.89 -4.84 -8.76
C PRO A 212 -31.42 -6.24 -8.42
N SER A 213 -32.75 -6.46 -8.45
CA SER A 213 -33.35 -7.77 -8.17
C SER A 213 -33.27 -8.74 -9.34
N SER A 214 -32.92 -8.25 -10.54
CA SER A 214 -32.61 -9.10 -11.70
C SER A 214 -31.18 -9.65 -11.68
N PHE A 215 -30.38 -9.28 -10.68
CA PHE A 215 -29.01 -9.73 -10.48
C PHE A 215 -28.84 -10.45 -9.14
N ASP A 216 -28.11 -11.56 -9.18
CA ASP A 216 -27.63 -12.27 -8.01
C ASP A 216 -26.09 -12.13 -7.93
N ILE A 217 -25.53 -12.23 -6.73
CA ILE A 217 -24.08 -12.40 -6.58
C ILE A 217 -23.82 -13.90 -6.63
N ASP A 218 -23.12 -14.33 -7.67
CA ASP A 218 -22.65 -15.71 -7.82
C ASP A 218 -21.33 -15.90 -7.09
N HIS A 219 -21.20 -17.05 -6.44
CA HIS A 219 -19.91 -17.57 -6.00
C HIS A 219 -19.28 -18.24 -7.20
N MET A 220 -18.19 -17.66 -7.73
CA MET A 220 -17.56 -18.13 -8.98
C MET A 220 -17.38 -19.65 -8.97
N VAL A 221 -16.83 -20.20 -7.88
CA VAL A 221 -16.98 -21.60 -7.51
C VAL A 221 -18.15 -21.73 -6.53
N PRO A 222 -19.25 -22.44 -6.87
CA PRO A 222 -20.41 -22.58 -5.99
C PRO A 222 -20.04 -23.15 -4.61
N LEU A 223 -20.81 -22.82 -3.56
CA LEU A 223 -20.52 -23.29 -2.20
C LEU A 223 -20.55 -24.83 -2.07
N ALA A 224 -21.47 -25.49 -2.78
CA ALA A 224 -21.54 -26.95 -2.84
C ALA A 224 -20.33 -27.54 -3.58
N GLU A 225 -19.97 -26.96 -4.72
CA GLU A 225 -18.79 -27.37 -5.48
C GLU A 225 -17.49 -27.15 -4.69
N ALA A 226 -17.36 -26.04 -3.96
CA ALA A 226 -16.23 -25.84 -3.06
C ALA A 226 -16.17 -26.92 -1.97
N TRP A 227 -17.33 -27.34 -1.43
CA TRP A 227 -17.41 -28.47 -0.51
C TRP A 227 -16.91 -29.75 -1.18
N ASP A 228 -17.42 -30.07 -2.37
CA ASP A 228 -17.02 -31.21 -3.18
C ASP A 228 -15.50 -31.24 -3.45
N SER A 229 -14.92 -30.06 -3.61
CA SER A 229 -13.51 -29.83 -3.93
C SER A 229 -12.58 -29.61 -2.73
N GLY A 230 -13.02 -29.94 -1.51
CA GLY A 230 -12.16 -29.98 -0.32
C GLY A 230 -12.58 -29.08 0.84
N ALA A 231 -13.55 -28.18 0.65
CA ALA A 231 -14.02 -27.31 1.73
C ALA A 231 -14.77 -28.06 2.85
N TYR A 232 -15.12 -29.35 2.65
CA TYR A 232 -15.57 -30.24 3.72
C TYR A 232 -14.56 -30.34 4.88
N GLY A 233 -13.27 -30.20 4.59
CA GLY A 233 -12.18 -30.25 5.56
C GLY A 233 -11.88 -28.93 6.26
N TRP A 234 -12.51 -27.83 5.82
CA TRP A 234 -12.27 -26.50 6.39
C TRP A 234 -12.93 -26.34 7.76
N ASP A 235 -12.43 -25.37 8.54
CA ASP A 235 -13.16 -24.90 9.71
C ASP A 235 -14.27 -23.90 9.31
N ALA A 236 -15.10 -23.52 10.28
CA ALA A 236 -16.21 -22.60 10.01
C ALA A 236 -15.74 -21.20 9.60
N ALA A 237 -14.60 -20.73 10.14
CA ALA A 237 -14.06 -19.42 9.81
C ALA A 237 -13.58 -19.35 8.36
N THR A 238 -12.93 -20.41 7.87
CA THR A 238 -12.45 -20.51 6.49
C THR A 238 -13.62 -20.59 5.50
N ARG A 239 -14.68 -21.35 5.81
CA ARG A 239 -15.90 -21.36 4.99
C ARG A 239 -16.59 -20.01 4.93
N GLU A 240 -16.69 -19.31 6.07
CA GLU A 240 -17.23 -17.95 6.12
C GLU A 240 -16.36 -16.97 5.32
N ALA A 241 -15.03 -17.10 5.39
CA ALA A 241 -14.11 -16.28 4.60
C ALA A 241 -14.28 -16.53 3.09
N PHE A 242 -14.39 -17.78 2.65
CA PHE A 242 -14.65 -18.11 1.23
C PHE A 242 -15.99 -17.54 0.74
N ALA A 243 -17.04 -17.72 1.54
CA ALA A 243 -18.38 -17.27 1.16
C ALA A 243 -18.52 -15.75 1.05
N ASN A 244 -17.57 -14.99 1.59
CA ASN A 244 -17.57 -13.53 1.58
C ASN A 244 -16.26 -12.94 1.00
N ASP A 245 -15.51 -13.70 0.19
CA ASP A 245 -14.21 -13.29 -0.33
C ASP A 245 -14.35 -12.11 -1.31
N GLN A 246 -13.95 -10.93 -0.85
CA GLN A 246 -13.80 -9.72 -1.67
C GLN A 246 -12.32 -9.32 -1.85
N GLY A 247 -11.40 -10.16 -1.38
CA GLY A 247 -9.95 -9.96 -1.58
C GLY A 247 -9.52 -10.21 -3.02
N ASP A 248 -10.37 -10.88 -3.80
CA ASP A 248 -10.22 -11.07 -5.23
C ASP A 248 -11.57 -10.85 -5.92
N ALA A 249 -11.61 -9.91 -6.88
CA ALA A 249 -12.85 -9.55 -7.59
C ALA A 249 -13.46 -10.70 -8.41
N ARG A 250 -12.73 -11.81 -8.58
CA ARG A 250 -13.19 -13.00 -9.30
C ARG A 250 -14.00 -13.95 -8.43
N SER A 251 -13.93 -13.83 -7.09
CA SER A 251 -14.57 -14.78 -6.17
C SER A 251 -16.09 -14.61 -6.11
N LEU A 252 -16.58 -13.37 -6.19
CA LEU A 252 -17.98 -13.00 -6.12
C LEU A 252 -18.32 -12.07 -7.29
N VAL A 253 -19.26 -12.46 -8.15
CA VAL A 253 -19.60 -11.72 -9.37
C VAL A 253 -21.10 -11.44 -9.47
N ALA A 254 -21.47 -10.23 -9.85
CA ALA A 254 -22.84 -9.82 -10.12
C ALA A 254 -23.26 -10.25 -11.53
N VAL A 255 -24.13 -11.26 -11.59
CA VAL A 255 -24.63 -11.82 -12.85
C VAL A 255 -26.14 -11.89 -12.84
N SER A 256 -26.75 -12.13 -14.00
CA SER A 256 -28.21 -12.21 -14.07
C SER A 256 -28.70 -13.35 -13.18
N ALA A 257 -29.79 -13.09 -12.44
CA ALA A 257 -30.39 -14.08 -11.54
C ALA A 257 -30.77 -15.37 -12.28
N SER A 258 -31.20 -15.25 -13.55
CA SER A 258 -31.51 -16.42 -14.39
C SER A 258 -30.27 -17.24 -14.74
N ALA A 259 -29.15 -16.60 -15.08
CA ALA A 259 -27.92 -17.32 -15.41
C ALA A 259 -27.33 -18.01 -14.18
N ASN A 260 -27.28 -17.30 -13.04
CA ASN A 260 -26.78 -17.85 -11.78
C ASN A 260 -27.60 -19.08 -11.32
N ARG A 261 -28.94 -18.98 -11.35
CA ARG A 261 -29.81 -20.11 -10.99
C ARG A 261 -29.75 -21.25 -11.99
N GLY A 262 -29.40 -20.95 -13.25
CA GLY A 262 -29.13 -21.95 -14.26
C GLY A 262 -27.80 -22.68 -14.05
N LYS A 263 -26.80 -22.01 -13.46
CA LYS A 263 -25.53 -22.61 -13.04
C LYS A 263 -25.70 -23.48 -11.79
N GLY A 264 -26.42 -23.00 -10.79
CA GLY A 264 -26.65 -23.77 -9.55
C GLY A 264 -25.35 -24.17 -8.85
N ASP A 265 -25.22 -25.47 -8.53
CA ASP A 265 -24.02 -26.08 -7.94
C ASP A 265 -23.10 -26.74 -8.96
N GLN A 266 -23.33 -26.52 -10.25
CA GLN A 266 -22.64 -27.21 -11.33
C GLN A 266 -21.22 -26.69 -11.56
N ASP A 267 -20.32 -27.60 -11.92
CA ASP A 267 -18.95 -27.33 -12.34
C ASP A 267 -18.86 -26.96 -13.84
N PRO A 268 -17.67 -26.58 -14.35
CA PRO A 268 -17.44 -26.32 -15.77
C PRO A 268 -17.69 -27.49 -16.73
N ALA A 269 -17.74 -28.74 -16.26
CA ALA A 269 -18.09 -29.88 -17.10
C ALA A 269 -19.60 -29.96 -17.36
N GLU A 270 -20.40 -29.52 -16.39
CA GLU A 270 -21.85 -29.55 -16.46
C GLU A 270 -22.46 -28.23 -16.95
N TRP A 271 -21.83 -27.09 -16.62
CA TRP A 271 -22.34 -25.76 -16.96
C TRP A 271 -21.23 -24.79 -17.36
N LEU A 272 -21.46 -24.07 -18.46
CA LEU A 272 -20.66 -22.92 -18.87
C LEU A 272 -21.58 -21.77 -19.27
N PRO A 273 -21.16 -20.51 -19.05
CA PRO A 273 -21.95 -19.38 -19.50
C PRO A 273 -22.09 -19.37 -21.03
N ARG A 274 -23.17 -18.73 -21.50
CA ARG A 274 -23.44 -18.58 -22.93
C ARG A 274 -22.39 -17.69 -23.59
N LEU A 275 -21.96 -16.65 -22.89
CA LEU A 275 -20.94 -15.70 -23.32
C LEU A 275 -19.69 -15.82 -22.44
N GLU A 276 -18.57 -15.24 -22.89
CA GLU A 276 -17.37 -15.03 -22.06
C GLU A 276 -16.77 -16.29 -21.39
N ARG A 277 -16.88 -17.45 -22.03
CA ARG A 277 -16.37 -18.74 -21.49
C ARG A 277 -14.88 -18.70 -21.11
N CYS A 278 -14.06 -17.99 -21.88
CA CYS A 278 -12.63 -17.87 -21.60
C CYS A 278 -12.35 -17.06 -20.33
N ARG A 279 -13.10 -15.97 -20.11
CA ARG A 279 -13.05 -15.22 -18.86
C ARG A 279 -13.48 -16.12 -17.70
N TYR A 280 -14.63 -16.79 -17.85
CA TYR A 280 -15.20 -17.66 -16.82
C TYR A 280 -14.21 -18.74 -16.35
N ILE A 281 -13.61 -19.52 -17.27
CA ILE A 281 -12.66 -20.58 -16.85
C ILE A 281 -11.37 -20.01 -16.24
N GLY A 282 -10.95 -18.81 -16.65
CA GLY A 282 -9.80 -18.14 -16.04
C GLY A 282 -10.08 -17.68 -14.61
N GLU A 283 -11.28 -17.16 -14.37
CA GLU A 283 -11.74 -16.78 -13.03
C GLU A 283 -11.96 -18.01 -12.14
N TRP A 284 -12.58 -19.06 -12.68
CA TRP A 284 -12.77 -20.34 -12.00
C TRP A 284 -11.46 -20.95 -11.50
N VAL A 285 -10.47 -21.08 -12.39
CA VAL A 285 -9.13 -21.61 -12.07
C VAL A 285 -8.42 -20.74 -11.04
N ALA A 286 -8.55 -19.41 -11.15
CA ALA A 286 -7.94 -18.51 -10.18
C ALA A 286 -8.52 -18.69 -8.77
N VAL A 287 -9.84 -18.83 -8.65
CA VAL A 287 -10.52 -19.05 -7.37
C VAL A 287 -10.16 -20.42 -6.79
N LYS A 288 -10.13 -21.48 -7.60
CA LYS A 288 -9.70 -22.82 -7.15
C LYS A 288 -8.28 -22.80 -6.58
N HIS A 289 -7.33 -22.12 -7.24
CA HIS A 289 -5.96 -21.97 -6.71
C HIS A 289 -5.91 -21.11 -5.45
N ARG A 290 -6.58 -19.95 -5.42
CA ARG A 290 -6.59 -19.04 -4.26
C ARG A 290 -7.06 -19.74 -2.97
N TRP A 291 -7.97 -20.70 -3.10
CA TRP A 291 -8.58 -21.42 -1.99
C TRP A 291 -8.07 -22.86 -1.80
N ASP A 292 -7.02 -23.26 -2.51
CA ASP A 292 -6.45 -24.61 -2.45
C ASP A 292 -7.50 -25.72 -2.74
N LEU A 293 -8.47 -25.44 -3.61
CA LEU A 293 -9.51 -26.37 -4.00
C LEU A 293 -9.02 -27.32 -5.09
N THR A 294 -9.49 -28.57 -5.04
CA THR A 294 -9.22 -29.55 -6.09
C THR A 294 -10.16 -29.37 -7.27
N ALA A 295 -9.88 -30.05 -8.37
CA ALA A 295 -10.85 -30.28 -9.43
C ALA A 295 -11.02 -31.78 -9.63
N ASP A 296 -12.21 -32.22 -10.02
CA ASP A 296 -12.35 -33.60 -10.47
C ASP A 296 -11.76 -33.79 -11.89
N GLN A 297 -11.66 -35.04 -12.35
CA GLN A 297 -11.06 -35.30 -13.66
C GLN A 297 -11.91 -34.77 -14.82
N THR A 298 -13.24 -34.86 -14.71
CA THR A 298 -14.19 -34.39 -15.72
C THR A 298 -14.15 -32.86 -15.81
N GLU A 299 -14.16 -32.20 -14.65
CA GLU A 299 -14.00 -30.75 -14.51
C GLU A 299 -12.70 -30.28 -15.19
N LYS A 300 -11.58 -30.91 -14.84
CA LYS A 300 -10.26 -30.54 -15.36
C LYS A 300 -10.15 -30.74 -16.87
N ASP A 301 -10.75 -31.81 -17.40
CA ASP A 301 -10.81 -32.06 -18.83
C ASP A 301 -11.68 -31.03 -19.56
N ALA A 302 -12.82 -30.63 -18.98
CA ALA A 302 -13.68 -29.58 -19.53
C ALA A 302 -13.01 -28.21 -19.53
N LEU A 303 -12.28 -27.87 -18.47
CA LEU A 303 -11.45 -26.67 -18.38
C LEU A 303 -10.38 -26.67 -19.48
N ALA A 304 -9.64 -27.76 -19.64
CA ALA A 304 -8.58 -27.89 -20.64
C ALA A 304 -9.14 -27.82 -22.08
N TYR A 305 -10.27 -28.49 -22.35
CA TYR A 305 -10.95 -28.44 -23.63
C TYR A 305 -11.39 -27.02 -23.98
N THR A 306 -12.03 -26.32 -23.03
CA THR A 306 -12.48 -24.94 -23.23
C THR A 306 -11.30 -23.99 -23.44
N ALA A 307 -10.21 -24.16 -22.68
CA ALA A 307 -8.99 -23.36 -22.81
C ALA A 307 -8.34 -23.50 -24.20
N GLY A 308 -8.53 -24.62 -24.91
CA GLY A 308 -8.03 -24.79 -26.28
C GLY A 308 -8.59 -23.79 -27.29
N GLY A 309 -9.74 -23.17 -27.00
CA GLY A 309 -10.33 -22.09 -27.79
C GLY A 309 -10.04 -20.67 -27.29
N CYS A 310 -9.23 -20.54 -26.24
CA CYS A 310 -9.00 -19.27 -25.54
C CYS A 310 -7.59 -18.72 -25.76
N GLU A 311 -7.42 -17.42 -25.55
CA GLU A 311 -6.08 -16.86 -25.40
C GLU A 311 -5.44 -17.41 -24.13
N ASN A 312 -4.19 -17.85 -24.22
CA ASN A 312 -3.45 -18.40 -23.09
C ASN A 312 -2.87 -17.27 -22.20
N VAL A 313 -3.77 -16.45 -21.66
CA VAL A 313 -3.45 -15.27 -20.85
C VAL A 313 -2.68 -15.66 -19.58
N THR A 314 -1.85 -14.74 -19.10
CA THR A 314 -1.23 -14.88 -17.77
C THR A 314 -2.20 -14.41 -16.71
N ILE A 315 -2.47 -15.28 -15.74
CA ILE A 315 -3.33 -15.03 -14.61
C ILE A 315 -2.45 -14.86 -13.38
N VAL A 316 -2.65 -13.76 -12.66
CA VAL A 316 -2.07 -13.54 -11.33
C VAL A 316 -3.12 -13.94 -10.30
N ILE A 317 -2.72 -14.74 -9.33
CA ILE A 317 -3.54 -15.21 -8.21
C ILE A 317 -2.98 -14.53 -6.98
N ILE A 318 -3.82 -13.76 -6.30
CA ILE A 318 -3.50 -13.19 -5.00
C ILE A 318 -3.80 -14.31 -4.00
N GLU A 319 -2.83 -14.72 -3.19
CA GLU A 319 -3.07 -15.70 -2.12
C GLU A 319 -3.87 -15.07 -0.98
N ARG A 320 -4.53 -15.91 -0.18
CA ARG A 320 -5.40 -15.50 0.94
C ARG A 320 -4.62 -14.93 2.13
#